data_AF-A0A3M1F3J4-F1
#
_entry.id   AF-A0A3M1F3J4-F1
#
_cell.length_a   1.000
_cell.length_b   1.000
_cell.length_c   1.000
_cell.angle_alpha   90.00
_cell.angle_beta   90.00
_cell.angle_gamma   90.00
#
_symmetry.space_group_name_H-M   'P 1'
#
loop_
_entity.id
_entity.type
_entity.pdbx_description
1 polymer ?
#
loop_
_entity_poly.entity_id
_entity_poly.type
_entity_poly.pdbx_seq_one_letter_code
_entity_poly.pdbx_strand_id
1 'polypeptide(L)'
;LYEQVQAGGLVALIGASGSGKSSLIHAGLIPRLTARTQDGERWQVIVLRPGRQPFVSLAQALARLASAPEEPAQRLAKDLQTLPDISAALHRDRGQSRLLLVLEQFEELYTLDAAPQRQQIFADRLAAWSDIPGVTVLIALRADFTHRALAQRALADAIQARSVVLGPMAREELRRAIEEPARNQGIHLEKGLTERLLQDMGGRADALPLLQFTLAALWEERTATHLTHDAYDLIGQLGGALINHVEDLYASLSPGEQQAVRRIMLRLVRPGVHTPDTARQALRGEFDDFHWRVARKLVDGRLLVSKLDQSGQESVELIHETLIDNWPRLQAWLQEDREFRLWREGLRAGVLMWEHHEQDESALWRGAVLSDAMKRMDGRWDDLSSQEQSFLAASQDLEQQQAAA
;
A
#
# COMPACT_ATOMS: atom_id res chain seq x y z
N LEU A 1 8.25 -17.84 10.21
CA LEU A 1 6.93 -17.15 10.27
C LEU A 1 5.82 -18.05 10.81
N TYR A 2 5.53 -19.20 10.17
CA TYR A 2 4.47 -20.13 10.62
C TYR A 2 4.56 -20.47 12.11
N GLU A 3 5.73 -20.88 12.59
CA GLU A 3 5.95 -21.23 14.01
C GLU A 3 5.71 -20.05 14.97
N GLN A 4 6.11 -18.84 14.57
CA GLN A 4 5.90 -17.62 15.36
C GLN A 4 4.40 -17.29 15.49
N VAL A 5 3.65 -17.44 14.39
CA VAL A 5 2.19 -17.26 14.39
C VAL A 5 1.51 -18.33 15.22
N GLN A 6 1.96 -19.59 15.10
CA GLN A 6 1.47 -20.70 15.91
C GLN A 6 1.73 -20.50 17.41
N ALA A 7 2.79 -19.82 17.80
CA ALA A 7 3.07 -19.50 19.20
C ALA A 7 2.17 -18.39 19.79
N GLY A 8 1.37 -17.67 19.00
CA GLY A 8 0.47 -16.60 19.46
C GLY A 8 1.09 -15.19 19.51
N GLY A 9 0.44 -14.26 20.19
CA GLY A 9 0.99 -12.92 20.45
C GLY A 9 1.07 -12.02 19.22
N LEU A 10 1.80 -10.91 19.36
CA LEU A 10 2.06 -9.96 18.26
C LEU A 10 3.37 -10.36 17.58
N VAL A 11 3.29 -10.62 16.27
CA VAL A 11 4.40 -10.99 15.40
C VAL A 11 4.64 -9.89 14.37
N ALA A 12 5.88 -9.46 14.22
CA ALA A 12 6.27 -8.49 13.20
C ALA A 12 6.98 -9.18 12.02
N LEU A 13 6.42 -9.07 10.81
CA LEU A 13 7.08 -9.42 9.56
C LEU A 13 7.68 -8.15 8.94
N ILE A 14 9.01 -8.02 8.98
CA ILE A 14 9.72 -6.81 8.58
C ILE A 14 10.50 -7.08 7.30
N GLY A 15 10.41 -6.20 6.29
CA GLY A 15 11.20 -6.34 5.06
C GLY A 15 11.02 -5.16 4.12
N ALA A 16 11.92 -5.02 3.13
CA ALA A 16 11.86 -3.94 2.13
C ALA A 16 10.57 -3.97 1.30
N SER A 17 10.26 -2.88 0.58
CA SER A 17 9.18 -2.91 -0.41
C SER A 17 9.50 -3.97 -1.48
N GLY A 18 8.47 -4.67 -1.98
CA GLY A 18 8.67 -5.72 -2.99
C GLY A 18 9.36 -7.00 -2.50
N SER A 19 9.77 -7.13 -1.23
CA SER A 19 10.49 -8.32 -0.72
C SER A 19 9.64 -9.61 -0.61
N GLY A 20 8.38 -9.57 -1.03
CA GLY A 20 7.47 -10.72 -1.00
C GLY A 20 6.71 -10.93 0.31
N LYS A 21 6.64 -9.94 1.21
CA LYS A 21 5.86 -10.03 2.48
C LYS A 21 4.41 -10.49 2.24
N SER A 22 3.70 -9.82 1.33
CA SER A 22 2.32 -10.15 0.99
C SER A 22 2.20 -11.55 0.36
N SER A 23 3.10 -11.91 -0.56
CA SER A 23 3.12 -13.27 -1.14
C SER A 23 3.39 -14.35 -0.07
N LEU A 24 4.32 -14.11 0.85
CA LEU A 24 4.60 -15.02 1.96
C LEU A 24 3.37 -15.21 2.87
N ILE A 25 2.61 -14.15 3.11
CA ILE A 25 1.36 -14.20 3.89
C ILE A 25 0.30 -14.98 3.12
N HIS A 26 -0.05 -14.53 1.91
CA HIS A 26 -1.22 -15.02 1.16
C HIS A 26 -1.01 -16.39 0.49
N ALA A 27 0.18 -16.65 -0.04
CA ALA A 27 0.49 -17.90 -0.73
C ALA A 27 1.20 -18.93 0.17
N GLY A 28 1.87 -18.48 1.25
CA GLY A 28 2.60 -19.35 2.16
C GLY A 28 1.89 -19.61 3.48
N LEU A 29 1.75 -18.57 4.31
CA LEU A 29 1.28 -18.66 5.69
C LEU A 29 -0.21 -19.05 5.76
N ILE A 30 -1.08 -18.29 5.09
CA ILE A 30 -2.53 -18.46 5.18
C ILE A 30 -2.97 -19.84 4.67
N PRO A 31 -2.51 -20.34 3.50
CA PRO A 31 -2.90 -21.67 3.02
C PRO A 31 -2.41 -22.76 3.97
N ARG A 32 -1.24 -22.61 4.57
CA ARG A 32 -0.70 -23.58 5.53
C ARG A 32 -1.46 -23.61 6.86
N LEU A 33 -1.97 -22.47 7.32
CA LEU A 33 -2.80 -22.40 8.54
C LEU A 33 -4.24 -22.87 8.32
N THR A 34 -4.78 -22.65 7.12
CA THR A 34 -6.18 -23.00 6.79
C THR A 34 -6.31 -24.40 6.19
N ALA A 35 -5.22 -25.02 5.76
CA ALA A 35 -5.18 -26.45 5.49
C ALA A 35 -5.61 -27.22 6.75
N ARG A 36 -6.56 -28.14 6.61
CA ARG A 36 -7.10 -28.92 7.74
C ARG A 36 -5.95 -29.57 8.51
N THR A 37 -5.74 -29.13 9.75
CA THR A 37 -4.81 -29.78 10.68
C THR A 37 -5.45 -31.08 11.18
N GLN A 38 -4.63 -32.09 11.47
CA GLN A 38 -5.11 -33.37 12.00
C GLN A 38 -5.74 -33.21 13.40
N ASP A 39 -5.41 -32.12 14.10
CA ASP A 39 -5.84 -31.84 15.47
C ASP A 39 -7.21 -31.14 15.58
N GLY A 40 -7.84 -30.79 14.45
CA GLY A 40 -9.16 -30.12 14.44
C GLY A 40 -9.14 -28.62 14.73
N GLU A 41 -7.95 -28.02 14.88
CA GLU A 41 -7.75 -26.58 15.06
C GLU A 41 -8.16 -25.83 13.79
N ARG A 42 -9.02 -24.81 13.92
CA ARG A 42 -9.51 -24.00 12.80
C ARG A 42 -8.97 -22.58 12.90
N TRP A 43 -8.24 -22.14 11.88
CA TRP A 43 -7.82 -20.74 11.78
C TRP A 43 -8.86 -19.90 11.05
N GLN A 44 -9.32 -18.84 11.71
CA GLN A 44 -10.01 -17.72 11.09
C GLN A 44 -8.96 -16.64 10.80
N VAL A 45 -8.91 -16.15 9.57
CA VAL A 45 -7.92 -15.15 9.17
C VAL A 45 -8.64 -13.89 8.71
N ILE A 46 -8.26 -12.77 9.32
CA ILE A 46 -8.68 -11.44 8.89
C ILE A 46 -7.44 -10.75 8.32
N VAL A 47 -7.55 -10.21 7.11
CA VAL A 47 -6.51 -9.38 6.49
C VAL A 47 -7.08 -7.99 6.27
N LEU A 48 -6.34 -6.98 6.70
CA LEU A 48 -6.69 -5.57 6.50
C LEU A 48 -5.44 -4.71 6.31
N ARG A 49 -5.66 -3.48 5.84
CA ARG A 49 -4.68 -2.40 5.92
C ARG A 49 -5.18 -1.33 6.90
N PRO A 50 -4.32 -0.69 7.71
CA PRO A 50 -4.74 0.34 8.64
C PRO A 50 -5.48 1.51 7.94
N GLY A 51 -4.94 2.04 6.84
CA GLY A 51 -5.51 3.23 6.20
C GLY A 51 -5.52 4.48 7.11
N ARG A 52 -6.30 5.49 6.71
CA ARG A 52 -6.49 6.74 7.48
C ARG A 52 -7.29 6.58 8.78
N GLN A 53 -8.15 5.57 8.83
CA GLN A 53 -9.07 5.31 9.94
C GLN A 53 -8.89 3.87 10.47
N PRO A 54 -7.77 3.57 11.16
CA PRO A 54 -7.38 2.20 11.49
C PRO A 54 -8.40 1.43 12.34
N PHE A 55 -9.08 2.10 13.27
CA PHE A 55 -10.14 1.48 14.07
C PHE A 55 -11.37 1.11 13.25
N VAL A 56 -11.74 1.94 12.25
CA VAL A 56 -12.89 1.65 11.39
C VAL A 56 -12.54 0.52 10.42
N SER A 57 -11.33 0.51 9.86
CA SER A 57 -10.79 -0.59 9.05
C SER A 57 -10.90 -1.94 9.77
N LEU A 58 -10.48 -1.95 11.03
CA LEU A 58 -10.55 -3.15 11.86
C LEU A 58 -11.98 -3.54 12.20
N ALA A 59 -12.81 -2.60 12.64
CA ALA A 59 -14.19 -2.88 13.00
C ALA A 59 -14.98 -3.49 11.83
N GLN A 60 -14.78 -3.00 10.61
CA GLN A 60 -15.40 -3.56 9.42
C GLN A 60 -14.88 -4.96 9.10
N ALA A 61 -13.57 -5.17 9.20
CA ALA A 61 -12.97 -6.48 8.96
C ALA A 61 -13.52 -7.53 9.96
N LEU A 62 -13.70 -7.14 11.22
CA LEU A 62 -14.34 -7.95 12.26
C LEU A 62 -15.85 -8.12 12.02
N ALA A 63 -16.57 -7.09 11.59
CA ALA A 63 -18.01 -7.15 11.31
C ALA A 63 -18.33 -8.10 10.15
N ARG A 64 -17.48 -8.16 9.12
CA ARG A 64 -17.60 -9.14 8.01
C ARG A 64 -17.49 -10.57 8.51
N LEU A 65 -16.56 -10.84 9.42
CA LEU A 65 -16.45 -12.15 10.07
C LEU A 65 -17.70 -12.47 10.89
N ALA A 66 -18.24 -11.47 11.58
CA ALA A 66 -19.45 -11.60 12.40
C ALA A 66 -20.76 -11.59 11.58
N SER A 67 -20.76 -11.48 10.25
CA SER A 67 -21.98 -11.33 9.43
C SER A 67 -22.96 -10.27 9.99
N ALA A 68 -22.43 -9.16 10.53
CA ALA A 68 -23.21 -8.09 11.13
C ALA A 68 -23.45 -6.95 10.11
N PRO A 69 -24.57 -6.21 10.21
CA PRO A 69 -24.81 -5.02 9.36
C PRO A 69 -23.70 -3.94 9.51
N GLU A 70 -23.67 -2.95 8.62
CA GLU A 70 -22.64 -1.90 8.59
C GLU A 70 -22.73 -0.88 9.75
N GLU A 71 -23.94 -0.56 10.25
CA GLU A 71 -24.18 0.27 11.45
C GLU A 71 -23.40 -0.23 12.70
N PRO A 72 -23.31 -1.55 12.97
CA PRO A 72 -22.41 -2.14 13.95
C PRO A 72 -20.94 -1.74 13.84
N ALA A 73 -20.39 -1.47 12.65
CA ALA A 73 -18.95 -1.25 12.48
C ALA A 73 -18.48 0.11 13.00
N GLN A 74 -19.29 1.17 12.86
CA GLN A 74 -18.93 2.51 13.38
C GLN A 74 -18.98 2.56 14.91
N ARG A 75 -19.99 1.93 15.51
CA ARG A 75 -20.08 1.77 16.97
C ARG A 75 -18.92 0.92 17.49
N LEU A 76 -18.67 -0.22 16.83
CA LEU A 76 -17.54 -1.08 17.15
C LEU A 76 -16.20 -0.35 17.01
N ALA A 77 -16.02 0.52 16.01
CA ALA A 77 -14.78 1.28 15.86
C ALA A 77 -14.53 2.20 17.06
N LYS A 78 -15.58 2.90 17.53
CA LYS A 78 -15.52 3.73 18.73
C LYS A 78 -15.25 2.88 19.98
N ASP A 79 -15.89 1.72 20.07
CA ASP A 79 -15.68 0.77 21.17
C ASP A 79 -14.25 0.23 21.16
N LEU A 80 -13.67 -0.16 20.01
CA LEU A 80 -12.29 -0.62 19.91
C LEU A 80 -11.26 0.47 20.27
N GLN A 81 -11.61 1.73 20.00
CA GLN A 81 -10.78 2.87 20.39
C GLN A 81 -10.83 3.09 21.91
N THR A 82 -12.01 3.00 22.51
CA THR A 82 -12.26 3.31 23.93
C THR A 82 -12.02 2.13 24.88
N LEU A 83 -12.29 0.91 24.41
CA LEU A 83 -12.24 -0.36 25.13
C LEU A 83 -11.29 -1.34 24.41
N PRO A 84 -10.48 -2.10 25.16
CA PRO A 84 -9.60 -3.12 24.59
C PRO A 84 -10.33 -4.43 24.23
N ASP A 85 -11.66 -4.48 24.27
CA ASP A 85 -12.40 -5.73 24.15
C ASP A 85 -12.77 -6.07 22.70
N ILE A 86 -12.10 -7.05 22.10
CA ILE A 86 -12.50 -7.68 20.83
C ILE A 86 -13.27 -9.00 21.04
N SER A 87 -13.48 -9.41 22.30
CA SER A 87 -14.02 -10.72 22.64
C SER A 87 -15.43 -10.93 22.09
N ALA A 88 -16.27 -9.89 22.05
CA ALA A 88 -17.59 -9.94 21.42
C ALA A 88 -17.56 -10.35 19.93
N ALA A 89 -16.49 -9.99 19.20
CA ALA A 89 -16.27 -10.42 17.82
C ALA A 89 -15.73 -11.86 17.72
N LEU A 90 -15.05 -12.35 18.77
CA LEU A 90 -14.50 -13.71 18.88
C LEU A 90 -15.51 -14.76 19.38
N HIS A 91 -16.52 -14.36 20.15
CA HIS A 91 -17.41 -15.26 20.93
C HIS A 91 -18.41 -16.09 20.12
N ARG A 92 -18.48 -15.98 18.78
CA ARG A 92 -19.52 -16.66 17.99
C ARG A 92 -19.22 -18.10 17.57
N ASP A 93 -17.98 -18.56 17.61
CA ASP A 93 -17.65 -19.96 17.27
C ASP A 93 -17.01 -20.66 18.47
N ARG A 94 -17.83 -21.36 19.26
CA ARG A 94 -17.44 -22.07 20.50
C ARG A 94 -16.65 -23.36 20.22
N GLY A 95 -15.49 -23.25 19.57
CA GLY A 95 -14.57 -24.36 19.28
C GLY A 95 -13.10 -24.01 19.49
N GLN A 96 -12.20 -24.94 19.10
CA GLN A 96 -10.72 -24.74 19.03
C GLN A 96 -10.34 -23.80 17.87
N SER A 97 -11.03 -22.67 17.73
CA SER A 97 -10.86 -21.73 16.64
C SER A 97 -9.89 -20.62 17.04
N ARG A 98 -8.80 -20.44 16.28
CA ARG A 98 -7.83 -19.36 16.48
C ARG A 98 -8.04 -18.24 15.48
N LEU A 99 -7.87 -17.00 15.92
CA LEU A 99 -7.91 -15.82 15.07
C LEU A 99 -6.49 -15.36 14.72
N LEU A 100 -6.21 -15.21 13.43
CA LEU A 100 -5.08 -14.45 12.94
C LEU A 100 -5.57 -13.10 12.38
N LEU A 101 -5.12 -12.01 12.99
CA LEU A 101 -5.33 -10.65 12.49
C LEU A 101 -4.07 -10.18 11.75
N VAL A 102 -4.14 -10.04 10.43
CA VAL A 102 -3.03 -9.60 9.59
C VAL A 102 -3.24 -8.13 9.20
N LEU A 103 -2.30 -7.27 9.58
CA LEU A 103 -2.23 -5.88 9.17
C LEU A 103 -1.13 -5.72 8.11
N GLU A 104 -1.52 -5.67 6.85
CA GLU A 104 -0.62 -5.40 5.73
C GLU A 104 -0.34 -3.90 5.58
N GLN A 105 0.83 -3.58 5.02
CA GLN A 105 1.30 -2.20 4.86
C GLN A 105 1.14 -1.39 6.15
N PHE A 106 1.64 -1.93 7.26
CA PHE A 106 1.46 -1.32 8.58
C PHE A 106 2.05 0.11 8.65
N GLU A 107 3.02 0.42 7.80
CA GLU A 107 3.54 1.77 7.60
C GLU A 107 2.47 2.82 7.24
N GLU A 108 1.32 2.42 6.68
CA GLU A 108 0.19 3.33 6.42
C GLU A 108 -0.26 4.08 7.67
N LEU A 109 -0.11 3.46 8.85
CA LEU A 109 -0.40 4.11 10.12
C LEU A 109 0.42 5.40 10.33
N TYR A 110 1.64 5.43 9.79
CA TYR A 110 2.57 6.56 9.92
C TYR A 110 2.55 7.49 8.71
N THR A 111 2.21 6.97 7.52
CA THR A 111 2.27 7.73 6.27
C THR A 111 0.93 8.39 5.91
N LEU A 112 -0.21 7.87 6.36
CA LEU A 112 -1.53 8.41 6.02
C LEU A 112 -2.09 9.37 7.09
N ASP A 113 -1.20 9.98 7.88
CA ASP A 113 -1.51 11.08 8.80
C ASP A 113 -2.56 10.74 9.87
N ALA A 114 -2.53 9.52 10.41
CA ALA A 114 -3.23 9.26 11.66
C ALA A 114 -2.60 10.13 12.77
N ALA A 115 -3.40 10.87 13.53
CA ALA A 115 -2.89 11.69 14.64
C ALA A 115 -1.98 10.84 15.57
N PRO A 116 -0.82 11.35 16.07
CA PRO A 116 0.13 10.57 16.86
C PRO A 116 -0.51 9.81 18.03
N GLN A 117 -1.49 10.43 18.69
CA GLN A 117 -2.26 9.81 19.76
C GLN A 117 -3.09 8.62 19.26
N ARG A 118 -3.71 8.72 18.08
CA ARG A 118 -4.45 7.61 17.44
C ARG A 118 -3.52 6.47 17.07
N GLN A 119 -2.33 6.78 16.55
CA GLN A 119 -1.32 5.77 16.23
C GLN A 119 -0.91 4.98 17.49
N GLN A 120 -0.67 5.68 18.59
CA GLN A 120 -0.29 5.07 19.86
C GLN A 120 -1.42 4.21 20.45
N ILE A 121 -2.65 4.73 20.52
CA ILE A 121 -3.80 3.96 21.02
C ILE A 121 -4.01 2.71 20.16
N PHE A 122 -3.88 2.80 18.84
CA PHE A 122 -4.04 1.64 17.95
C PHE A 122 -2.96 0.57 18.20
N ALA A 123 -1.70 0.98 18.35
CA ALA A 123 -0.60 0.09 18.68
C ALA A 123 -0.79 -0.61 20.04
N ASP A 124 -1.17 0.14 21.07
CA ASP A 124 -1.42 -0.39 22.42
C ASP A 124 -2.58 -1.40 22.41
N ARG A 125 -3.61 -1.15 21.60
CA ARG A 125 -4.74 -2.07 21.41
C ARG A 125 -4.33 -3.36 20.71
N LEU A 126 -3.54 -3.28 19.64
CA LEU A 126 -3.03 -4.47 18.95
C LEU A 126 -2.22 -5.37 19.90
N ALA A 127 -1.37 -4.79 20.74
CA ALA A 127 -0.63 -5.54 21.75
C ALA A 127 -1.57 -6.20 22.77
N ALA A 128 -2.52 -5.44 23.35
CA ALA A 128 -3.48 -5.98 24.29
C ALA A 128 -4.34 -7.11 23.70
N TRP A 129 -4.75 -7.00 22.44
CA TRP A 129 -5.51 -8.07 21.76
C TRP A 129 -4.66 -9.31 21.49
N SER A 130 -3.36 -9.14 21.32
CA SER A 130 -2.44 -10.24 21.12
C SER A 130 -2.22 -11.10 22.37
N ASP A 131 -2.55 -10.57 23.56
CA ASP A 131 -2.55 -11.29 24.84
C ASP A 131 -3.81 -12.15 25.03
N ILE A 132 -4.85 -11.97 24.19
CA ILE A 132 -6.07 -12.77 24.28
C ILE A 132 -5.78 -14.20 23.79
N PRO A 133 -6.09 -15.23 24.60
CA PRO A 133 -5.89 -16.62 24.20
C PRO A 133 -6.57 -16.95 22.87
N GLY A 134 -5.81 -17.54 21.94
CA GLY A 134 -6.30 -17.90 20.61
C GLY A 134 -6.26 -16.76 19.58
N VAL A 135 -5.85 -15.55 19.96
CA VAL A 135 -5.62 -14.43 19.03
C VAL A 135 -4.14 -14.31 18.72
N THR A 136 -3.82 -14.05 17.46
CA THR A 136 -2.48 -13.72 17.00
C THR A 136 -2.56 -12.51 16.09
N VAL A 137 -1.72 -11.52 16.34
CA VAL A 137 -1.65 -10.29 15.53
C VAL A 137 -0.37 -10.34 14.72
N LEU A 138 -0.48 -10.25 13.40
CA LEU A 138 0.65 -10.18 12.48
C LEU A 138 0.67 -8.80 11.83
N ILE A 139 1.72 -8.02 12.10
CA ILE A 139 1.97 -6.78 11.36
C ILE A 139 3.00 -7.02 10.27
N ALA A 140 2.71 -6.60 9.03
CA ALA A 140 3.69 -6.58 7.94
C ALA A 140 4.15 -5.14 7.72
N LEU A 141 5.43 -4.87 8.03
CA LEU A 141 5.99 -3.53 8.11
C LEU A 141 7.18 -3.37 7.16
N ARG A 142 7.25 -2.25 6.46
CA ARG A 142 8.46 -1.83 5.73
C ARG A 142 9.62 -1.53 6.69
N ALA A 143 10.80 -2.05 6.37
CA ALA A 143 12.01 -1.86 7.19
C ALA A 143 12.33 -0.38 7.46
N ASP A 144 12.12 0.50 6.48
CA ASP A 144 12.39 1.94 6.61
C ASP A 144 11.48 2.63 7.65
N PHE A 145 10.35 2.02 8.00
CA PHE A 145 9.39 2.51 9.00
C PHE A 145 9.55 1.84 10.37
N THR A 146 10.48 0.90 10.52
CA THR A 146 10.72 0.22 11.82
C THR A 146 11.05 1.22 12.92
N HIS A 147 11.77 2.30 12.63
CA HIS A 147 12.08 3.35 13.61
C HIS A 147 10.83 4.00 14.22
N ARG A 148 9.74 4.17 13.44
CA ARG A 148 8.46 4.70 13.92
C ARG A 148 7.75 3.72 14.84
N ALA A 149 7.78 2.42 14.50
CA ALA A 149 7.21 1.38 15.34
C ALA A 149 7.97 1.22 16.66
N LEU A 150 9.30 1.30 16.63
CA LEU A 150 10.14 1.24 17.84
C LEU A 150 9.94 2.43 18.79
N ALA A 151 9.43 3.57 18.30
CA ALA A 151 9.07 4.70 19.15
C ALA A 151 7.82 4.42 20.02
N GLN A 152 7.06 3.37 19.71
CA GLN A 152 5.88 2.95 20.46
C GLN A 152 6.23 1.72 21.31
N ARG A 153 6.12 1.84 22.64
CA ARG A 153 6.58 0.79 23.59
C ARG A 153 5.96 -0.58 23.31
N ALA A 154 4.64 -0.61 23.10
CA ALA A 154 3.90 -1.84 22.83
C ALA A 154 4.41 -2.60 21.60
N LEU A 155 4.75 -1.89 20.52
CA LEU A 155 5.31 -2.50 19.31
C LEU A 155 6.80 -2.82 19.47
N ALA A 156 7.56 -2.01 20.20
CA ALA A 156 8.97 -2.25 20.45
C ALA A 156 9.18 -3.58 21.20
N ASP A 157 8.40 -3.81 22.26
CA ASP A 157 8.45 -5.06 23.03
C ASP A 157 8.05 -6.26 22.15
N ALA A 158 7.02 -6.10 21.31
CA ALA A 158 6.59 -7.16 20.39
C ALA A 158 7.62 -7.47 19.29
N ILE A 159 8.24 -6.45 18.68
CA ILE A 159 9.30 -6.62 17.67
C ILE A 159 10.51 -7.31 18.29
N GLN A 160 10.87 -6.96 19.53
CA GLN A 160 11.95 -7.60 20.27
C GLN A 160 11.64 -9.07 20.59
N ALA A 161 10.41 -9.36 20.98
CA ALA A 161 10.00 -10.72 21.34
C ALA A 161 9.84 -11.64 20.12
N ARG A 162 9.20 -11.14 19.05
CA ARG A 162 8.75 -11.96 17.90
C ARG A 162 8.80 -11.16 16.59
N SER A 163 9.97 -11.13 15.97
CA SER A 163 10.12 -10.59 14.61
C SER A 163 10.69 -11.62 13.64
N VAL A 164 10.20 -11.55 12.41
CA VAL A 164 10.74 -12.26 11.25
C VAL A 164 11.20 -11.20 10.26
N VAL A 165 12.51 -11.11 10.08
CA VAL A 165 13.09 -10.21 9.08
C VAL A 165 13.18 -10.96 7.76
N LEU A 166 12.43 -10.49 6.77
CA LEU A 166 12.42 -10.99 5.40
C LEU A 166 13.42 -10.20 4.57
N GLY A 167 14.63 -10.76 4.44
CA GLY A 167 15.63 -10.29 3.49
C GLY A 167 15.26 -10.63 2.03
N PRO A 168 16.05 -10.14 1.06
CA PRO A 168 15.94 -10.59 -0.31
C PRO A 168 16.18 -12.09 -0.41
N MET A 169 15.50 -12.75 -1.36
CA MET A 169 15.76 -14.14 -1.67
C MET A 169 17.21 -14.32 -2.13
N ALA A 170 17.88 -15.35 -1.63
CA ALA A 170 19.16 -15.78 -2.13
C ALA A 170 19.03 -16.28 -3.59
N ARG A 171 20.14 -16.28 -4.33
CA ARG A 171 20.16 -16.70 -5.74
C ARG A 171 19.53 -18.08 -5.97
N GLU A 172 19.79 -19.06 -5.09
CA GLU A 172 19.20 -20.39 -5.20
C GLU A 172 17.75 -20.48 -4.75
N GLU A 173 17.29 -19.56 -3.89
CA GLU A 173 15.86 -19.44 -3.57
C GLU A 173 15.10 -18.87 -4.77
N LEU A 174 15.65 -17.87 -5.44
CA LEU A 174 15.12 -17.32 -6.69
C LEU A 174 15.10 -18.37 -7.80
N ARG A 175 16.18 -19.14 -7.96
CA ARG A 175 16.23 -20.25 -8.92
C ARG A 175 15.07 -21.21 -8.71
N ARG A 176 14.88 -21.69 -7.48
CA ARG A 176 13.77 -22.58 -7.14
C ARG A 176 12.41 -21.93 -7.39
N ALA A 177 12.26 -20.66 -7.03
CA ALA A 177 11.03 -19.91 -7.30
C ALA A 177 10.70 -19.75 -8.79
N ILE A 178 11.70 -19.82 -9.68
CA ILE A 178 11.52 -19.80 -11.14
C ILE A 178 11.27 -21.22 -11.68
N GLU A 179 12.14 -22.18 -11.33
CA GLU A 179 12.18 -23.50 -11.97
C GLU A 179 11.13 -24.46 -11.43
N GLU A 180 10.84 -24.44 -10.12
CA GLU A 180 9.91 -25.40 -9.51
C GLU A 180 8.46 -25.21 -9.99
N PRO A 181 7.90 -23.98 -10.08
CA PRO A 181 6.55 -23.78 -10.62
C PRO A 181 6.43 -24.25 -12.08
N ALA A 182 7.43 -23.97 -12.93
CA ALA A 182 7.46 -24.42 -14.31
C ALA A 182 7.49 -25.95 -14.39
N ARG A 183 8.39 -26.59 -13.63
CA ARG A 183 8.51 -28.04 -13.57
C ARG A 183 7.21 -28.72 -13.11
N ASN A 184 6.54 -28.16 -12.12
CA ASN A 184 5.26 -28.68 -11.61
C ASN A 184 4.13 -28.61 -12.65
N GLN A 185 4.26 -27.73 -13.65
CA GLN A 185 3.33 -27.60 -14.78
C GLN A 185 3.81 -28.31 -16.06
N GLY A 186 4.92 -29.06 -15.99
CA GLY A 186 5.51 -29.72 -17.17
C GLY A 186 6.12 -28.74 -18.19
N ILE A 187 6.47 -27.53 -17.76
CA ILE A 187 7.14 -26.52 -18.58
C ILE A 187 8.64 -26.57 -18.32
N HIS A 188 9.41 -26.44 -19.40
CA HIS A 188 10.87 -26.44 -19.40
C HIS A 188 11.40 -25.05 -19.72
N LEU A 189 12.41 -24.61 -19.00
CA LEU A 189 13.18 -23.43 -19.36
C LEU A 189 14.32 -23.84 -20.28
N GLU A 190 14.56 -23.08 -21.34
CA GLU A 190 15.71 -23.26 -22.19
C GLU A 190 17.02 -23.16 -21.37
N LYS A 191 18.03 -23.94 -21.76
CA LYS A 191 19.28 -24.05 -21.00
C LYS A 191 19.95 -22.68 -20.90
N GLY A 192 20.15 -22.18 -19.68
CA GLY A 192 20.78 -20.88 -19.41
C GLY A 192 19.79 -19.74 -19.23
N LEU A 193 18.48 -19.95 -19.44
CA LEU A 193 17.47 -18.90 -19.28
C LEU A 193 17.32 -18.46 -17.83
N THR A 194 17.32 -19.41 -16.87
CA THR A 194 17.29 -19.06 -15.44
C THR A 194 18.51 -18.22 -15.06
N GLU A 195 19.69 -18.56 -15.56
CA GLU A 195 20.93 -17.83 -15.30
C GLU A 195 20.87 -16.40 -15.82
N ARG A 196 20.33 -16.19 -17.04
CA ARG A 196 20.07 -14.86 -17.60
C ARG A 196 19.11 -14.05 -16.72
N LEU A 197 17.95 -14.62 -16.37
CA LEU A 197 16.97 -13.96 -15.49
C LEU A 197 17.61 -13.52 -14.16
N LEU A 198 18.36 -14.43 -13.52
CA LEU A 198 19.04 -14.16 -12.26
C LEU A 198 20.20 -13.16 -12.40
N GLN A 199 20.83 -13.08 -13.57
CA GLN A 199 21.87 -12.08 -13.86
C GLN A 199 21.26 -10.69 -14.02
N ASP A 200 20.19 -10.57 -14.79
CA ASP A 200 19.52 -9.29 -15.05
C ASP A 200 18.86 -8.70 -13.79
N MET A 201 18.51 -9.55 -12.82
CA MET A 201 18.05 -9.10 -11.51
C MET A 201 19.15 -8.38 -10.69
N GLY A 202 20.44 -8.66 -10.96
CA GLY A 202 21.56 -7.99 -10.32
C GLY A 202 21.61 -8.09 -8.79
N GLY A 203 20.93 -9.08 -8.20
CA GLY A 203 20.80 -9.22 -6.74
C GLY A 203 19.95 -8.14 -6.05
N ARG A 204 19.18 -7.36 -6.81
CA ARG A 204 18.31 -6.32 -6.26
C ARG A 204 17.08 -6.92 -5.56
N ALA A 205 16.81 -6.49 -4.34
CA ALA A 205 15.74 -7.01 -3.48
C ALA A 205 14.31 -6.64 -3.94
N ASP A 206 14.20 -5.55 -4.70
CA ASP A 206 12.98 -4.95 -5.24
C ASP A 206 12.59 -5.51 -6.62
N ALA A 207 13.37 -6.46 -7.16
CA ALA A 207 13.15 -7.00 -8.51
C ALA A 207 12.12 -8.14 -8.57
N LEU A 208 11.60 -8.62 -7.43
CA LEU A 208 10.62 -9.72 -7.43
C LEU A 208 9.33 -9.40 -8.23
N PRO A 209 8.72 -8.20 -8.13
CA PRO A 209 7.58 -7.86 -8.98
C PRO A 209 7.97 -7.82 -10.47
N LEU A 210 9.16 -7.31 -10.82
CA LEU A 210 9.65 -7.33 -12.21
C LEU A 210 9.80 -8.75 -12.72
N LEU A 211 10.36 -9.64 -11.90
CA LEU A 211 10.48 -11.06 -12.22
C LEU A 211 9.09 -11.68 -12.43
N GLN A 212 8.11 -11.36 -11.58
CA GLN A 212 6.73 -11.85 -11.74
C GLN A 212 6.14 -11.44 -13.09
N PHE A 213 6.23 -10.15 -13.47
CA PHE A 213 5.76 -9.69 -14.79
C PHE A 213 6.48 -10.38 -15.93
N THR A 214 7.80 -10.50 -15.81
CA THR A 214 8.64 -11.13 -16.82
C THR A 214 8.27 -12.59 -17.02
N LEU A 215 8.10 -13.36 -15.93
CA LEU A 215 7.70 -14.77 -16.01
C LEU A 215 6.28 -14.94 -16.54
N ALA A 216 5.35 -14.03 -16.20
CA ALA A 216 4.00 -14.05 -16.73
C ALA A 216 3.98 -13.76 -18.25
N ALA A 217 4.77 -12.79 -18.72
CA ALA A 217 4.88 -12.50 -20.15
C ALA A 217 5.58 -13.65 -20.90
N LEU A 218 6.65 -14.22 -20.34
CA LEU A 218 7.29 -15.43 -20.88
C LEU A 218 6.32 -16.60 -20.98
N TRP A 219 5.44 -16.74 -20.00
CA TRP A 219 4.42 -17.78 -20.01
C TRP A 219 3.45 -17.62 -21.19
N GLU A 220 3.01 -16.39 -21.48
CA GLU A 220 2.13 -16.13 -22.63
C GLU A 220 2.84 -16.37 -23.97
N GLU A 221 4.12 -15.99 -24.07
CA GLU A 221 4.96 -16.17 -25.27
C GLU A 221 5.61 -17.58 -25.38
N ARG A 222 5.22 -18.51 -24.50
CA ARG A 222 5.83 -19.85 -24.48
C ARG A 222 5.57 -20.61 -25.77
N THR A 223 6.58 -21.36 -26.24
CA THR A 223 6.43 -22.24 -27.40
C THR A 223 6.23 -23.67 -26.92
N ALA A 224 5.01 -24.20 -27.10
CA ALA A 224 4.58 -25.51 -26.61
C ALA A 224 4.84 -25.68 -25.09
N THR A 225 5.89 -26.40 -24.72
CA THR A 225 6.29 -26.66 -23.33
C THR A 225 7.56 -25.91 -22.91
N HIS A 226 8.02 -24.93 -23.70
CA HIS A 226 9.30 -24.26 -23.47
C HIS A 226 9.15 -22.74 -23.27
N LEU A 227 9.82 -22.23 -22.22
CA LEU A 227 10.18 -20.83 -22.09
C LEU A 227 11.56 -20.64 -22.73
N THR A 228 11.66 -19.74 -23.71
CA THR A 228 12.85 -19.64 -24.59
C THR A 228 13.59 -18.33 -24.39
N HIS A 229 14.85 -18.29 -24.82
CA HIS A 229 15.62 -17.06 -24.90
C HIS A 229 15.01 -16.07 -25.90
N ASP A 230 14.50 -16.56 -27.04
CA ASP A 230 13.87 -15.72 -28.05
C ASP A 230 12.62 -15.00 -27.49
N ALA A 231 11.77 -15.71 -26.74
CA ALA A 231 10.64 -15.11 -26.07
C ALA A 231 11.09 -14.08 -25.01
N TYR A 232 12.18 -14.37 -24.29
CA TYR A 232 12.73 -13.45 -23.30
C TYR A 232 13.24 -12.15 -23.91
N ASP A 233 13.91 -12.23 -25.05
CA ASP A 233 14.36 -11.07 -25.80
C ASP A 233 13.19 -10.31 -26.44
N LEU A 234 12.17 -11.01 -26.95
CA LEU A 234 10.96 -10.43 -27.52
C LEU A 234 10.20 -9.57 -26.51
N ILE A 235 10.05 -10.03 -25.26
CA ILE A 235 9.35 -9.28 -24.22
C ILE A 235 10.20 -8.14 -23.62
N GLY A 236 11.43 -7.94 -24.09
CA GLY A 236 12.32 -6.89 -23.61
C GLY A 236 13.09 -7.22 -22.33
N GLN A 237 13.35 -8.51 -22.05
CA GLN A 237 14.11 -9.00 -20.89
C GLN A 237 13.48 -8.61 -19.54
N LEU A 238 14.27 -8.57 -18.46
CA LEU A 238 13.75 -8.31 -17.10
C LEU A 238 13.14 -6.91 -17.00
N GLY A 239 11.85 -6.86 -16.65
CA GLY A 239 11.12 -5.61 -16.53
C GLY A 239 10.65 -5.01 -17.86
N GLY A 240 11.21 -5.45 -19.00
CA GLY A 240 10.75 -5.02 -20.33
C GLY A 240 9.27 -5.29 -20.55
N ALA A 241 8.76 -6.44 -20.10
CA ALA A 241 7.34 -6.77 -20.20
C ALA A 241 6.45 -5.74 -19.48
N LEU A 242 6.87 -5.25 -18.31
CA LEU A 242 6.15 -4.21 -17.58
C LEU A 242 6.22 -2.88 -18.33
N ILE A 243 7.40 -2.50 -18.84
CA ILE A 243 7.60 -1.22 -19.53
C ILE A 243 6.87 -1.19 -20.88
N ASN A 244 6.96 -2.26 -21.66
CA ASN A 244 6.24 -2.39 -22.93
C ASN A 244 4.73 -2.30 -22.69
N HIS A 245 4.19 -3.03 -21.71
CA HIS A 245 2.78 -2.95 -21.34
C HIS A 245 2.34 -1.53 -20.96
N VAL A 246 3.15 -0.81 -20.19
CA VAL A 246 2.86 0.58 -19.78
C VAL A 246 2.92 1.53 -20.97
N GLU A 247 3.96 1.44 -21.81
CA GLU A 247 4.15 2.31 -22.97
C GLU A 247 3.12 2.03 -24.07
N ASP A 248 2.74 0.76 -24.30
CA ASP A 248 1.69 0.39 -25.25
C ASP A 248 0.33 0.94 -24.81
N LEU A 249 0.00 0.79 -23.51
CA LEU A 249 -1.21 1.39 -22.95
C LEU A 249 -1.16 2.91 -23.09
N TYR A 250 -0.05 3.56 -22.77
CA TYR A 250 0.12 5.01 -22.91
C TYR A 250 -0.01 5.48 -24.36
N ALA A 251 0.59 4.77 -25.31
CA ALA A 251 0.56 5.07 -26.73
C ALA A 251 -0.85 4.90 -27.33
N SER A 252 -1.67 4.00 -26.78
CA SER A 252 -3.06 3.81 -27.19
C SER A 252 -4.01 4.95 -26.79
N LEU A 253 -3.58 5.83 -25.86
CA LEU A 253 -4.37 6.93 -25.36
C LEU A 253 -4.31 8.15 -26.29
N SER A 254 -5.40 8.93 -26.33
CA SER A 254 -5.41 10.20 -27.06
C SER A 254 -4.44 11.24 -26.43
N PRO A 255 -4.01 12.28 -27.16
CA PRO A 255 -3.08 13.28 -26.62
C PRO A 255 -3.57 13.97 -25.33
N GLY A 256 -4.88 14.23 -25.21
CA GLY A 256 -5.47 14.78 -23.98
C GLY A 256 -5.44 13.80 -22.81
N GLU A 257 -5.64 12.52 -23.08
CA GLU A 257 -5.56 11.47 -22.06
C GLU A 257 -4.11 11.22 -21.62
N GLN A 258 -3.15 11.28 -22.55
CA GLN A 258 -1.72 11.18 -22.24
C GLN A 258 -1.24 12.29 -21.29
N GLN A 259 -1.75 13.51 -21.44
CA GLN A 259 -1.50 14.60 -20.50
C GLN A 259 -2.14 14.31 -19.13
N ALA A 260 -3.37 13.78 -19.11
CA ALA A 260 -4.03 13.37 -17.87
C ALA A 260 -3.27 12.25 -17.15
N VAL A 261 -2.67 11.29 -17.87
CA VAL A 261 -1.84 10.23 -17.25
C VAL A 261 -0.70 10.84 -16.45
N ARG A 262 0.02 11.83 -16.98
CA ARG A 262 1.11 12.51 -16.25
C ARG A 262 0.59 13.04 -14.92
N ARG A 263 -0.53 13.76 -14.94
CA ARG A 263 -1.12 14.34 -13.73
C ARG A 263 -1.61 13.28 -12.73
N ILE A 264 -2.22 12.20 -13.22
CA ILE A 264 -2.66 11.08 -12.38
C ILE A 264 -1.45 10.41 -11.72
N MET A 265 -0.41 10.09 -12.48
CA MET A 265 0.78 9.41 -11.97
C MET A 265 1.54 10.26 -10.95
N LEU A 266 1.74 11.56 -11.22
CA LEU A 266 2.35 12.48 -10.26
C LEU A 266 1.53 12.61 -8.97
N ARG A 267 0.21 12.43 -9.07
CA ARG A 267 -0.68 12.44 -7.93
C ARG A 267 -0.59 11.14 -7.12
N LEU A 268 -0.26 10.01 -7.73
CA LEU A 268 -0.15 8.69 -7.09
C LEU A 268 1.21 8.40 -6.46
N VAL A 269 2.18 9.29 -6.61
CA VAL A 269 3.52 9.14 -6.02
C VAL A 269 3.77 10.22 -4.98
N ARG A 270 4.12 9.81 -3.77
CA ARG A 270 4.58 10.70 -2.71
C ARG A 270 6.10 10.86 -2.79
N PRO A 271 6.63 12.09 -2.88
CA PRO A 271 8.06 12.31 -2.85
C PRO A 271 8.64 12.01 -1.46
N GLY A 272 9.72 11.24 -1.42
CA GLY A 272 10.45 10.96 -0.18
C GLY A 272 11.41 12.09 0.19
N VAL A 273 11.52 12.41 1.49
CA VAL A 273 12.55 13.30 2.07
C VAL A 273 13.65 12.43 2.66
N HIS A 274 14.79 12.34 1.97
CA HIS A 274 15.88 11.41 2.30
C HIS A 274 15.49 9.91 2.28
N THR A 275 14.31 9.59 1.74
CA THR A 275 13.86 8.22 1.45
C THR A 275 13.47 8.13 -0.04
N PRO A 276 13.35 6.92 -0.59
CA PRO A 276 12.77 6.73 -1.93
C PRO A 276 11.34 7.29 -2.03
N ASP A 277 10.92 7.61 -3.25
CA ASP A 277 9.54 7.93 -3.58
C ASP A 277 8.65 6.69 -3.34
N THR A 278 7.44 6.88 -2.84
CA THR A 278 6.52 5.77 -2.53
C THR A 278 5.20 5.96 -3.25
N ALA A 279 4.51 4.86 -3.58
CA ALA A 279 3.15 4.97 -4.05
C ALA A 279 2.26 5.49 -2.92
N ARG A 280 1.19 6.19 -3.30
CA ARG A 280 0.10 6.53 -2.40
C ARG A 280 -1.23 6.27 -3.08
N GLN A 281 -2.25 6.11 -2.25
CA GLN A 281 -3.63 6.11 -2.69
C GLN A 281 -4.10 7.54 -2.99
N ALA A 282 -4.84 7.71 -4.09
CA ALA A 282 -5.53 8.95 -4.43
C ALA A 282 -7.04 8.73 -4.51
N LEU A 283 -7.82 9.59 -3.84
CA LEU A 283 -9.28 9.48 -3.78
C LEU A 283 -9.94 9.99 -5.06
N ARG A 284 -11.14 9.52 -5.37
CA ARG A 284 -11.99 10.00 -6.48
C ARG A 284 -12.15 11.52 -6.49
N GLY A 285 -12.36 12.12 -5.31
CA GLY A 285 -12.55 13.56 -5.15
C GLY A 285 -11.30 14.39 -5.47
N GLU A 286 -10.14 13.75 -5.62
CA GLU A 286 -8.91 14.42 -6.03
C GLU A 286 -8.82 14.66 -7.55
N PHE A 287 -9.75 14.12 -8.32
CA PHE A 287 -9.79 14.17 -9.78
C PHE A 287 -11.10 14.76 -10.28
N ASP A 288 -11.05 15.50 -11.38
CA ASP A 288 -12.25 15.82 -12.15
C ASP A 288 -12.77 14.58 -12.91
N ASP A 289 -13.94 14.70 -13.53
CA ASP A 289 -14.57 13.60 -14.28
C ASP A 289 -13.73 13.08 -15.44
N PHE A 290 -12.93 13.95 -16.06
CA PHE A 290 -12.07 13.58 -17.17
C PHE A 290 -10.90 12.72 -16.70
N HIS A 291 -10.14 13.21 -15.73
CA HIS A 291 -9.01 12.50 -15.13
C HIS A 291 -9.46 11.19 -14.48
N TRP A 292 -10.62 11.17 -13.82
CA TRP A 292 -11.14 9.93 -13.23
C TRP A 292 -11.47 8.86 -14.28
N ARG A 293 -12.05 9.25 -15.42
CA ARG A 293 -12.31 8.33 -16.52
C ARG A 293 -11.03 7.75 -17.09
N VAL A 294 -9.98 8.57 -17.21
CA VAL A 294 -8.64 8.10 -17.61
C VAL A 294 -8.07 7.15 -16.56
N ALA A 295 -8.16 7.48 -15.27
CA ALA A 295 -7.71 6.60 -14.19
C ALA A 295 -8.39 5.23 -14.25
N ARG A 296 -9.70 5.16 -14.55
CA ARG A 296 -10.41 3.89 -14.77
C ARG A 296 -9.88 3.11 -15.97
N LYS A 297 -9.57 3.76 -17.09
CA LYS A 297 -8.89 3.08 -18.22
C LYS A 297 -7.54 2.48 -17.80
N LEU A 298 -6.81 3.15 -16.92
CA LEU A 298 -5.55 2.62 -16.38
C LEU A 298 -5.76 1.46 -15.39
N VAL A 299 -6.91 1.42 -14.70
CA VAL A 299 -7.32 0.26 -13.90
C VAL A 299 -7.63 -0.93 -14.81
N ASP A 300 -8.42 -0.72 -15.85
CA ASP A 300 -8.75 -1.76 -16.84
C ASP A 300 -7.49 -2.29 -17.53
N GLY A 301 -6.54 -1.40 -17.82
CA GLY A 301 -5.22 -1.70 -18.34
C GLY A 301 -4.22 -2.22 -17.31
N ARG A 302 -4.63 -2.54 -16.07
CA ARG A 302 -3.78 -3.10 -15.01
C ARG A 302 -2.52 -2.28 -14.68
N LEU A 303 -2.58 -0.96 -14.79
CA LEU A 303 -1.54 -0.07 -14.22
C LEU A 303 -1.93 0.44 -12.84
N LEU A 304 -3.23 0.62 -12.61
CA LEU A 304 -3.80 1.03 -11.35
C LEU A 304 -4.69 -0.06 -10.76
N VAL A 305 -4.86 -0.05 -9.45
CA VAL A 305 -5.91 -0.82 -8.77
C VAL A 305 -6.92 0.15 -8.19
N SER A 306 -8.21 -0.11 -8.43
CA SER A 306 -9.30 0.61 -7.75
C SER A 306 -9.59 -0.02 -6.41
N LYS A 307 -9.81 0.82 -5.41
CA LYS A 307 -10.27 0.43 -4.07
C LYS A 307 -11.45 1.28 -3.68
N LEU A 308 -12.46 0.62 -3.12
CA LEU A 308 -13.53 1.30 -2.40
C LEU A 308 -13.17 1.35 -0.93
N ASP A 309 -13.13 2.57 -0.40
CA ASP A 309 -13.00 2.76 1.03
C ASP A 309 -14.34 2.56 1.74
N GLN A 310 -14.27 2.80 3.04
CA GLN A 310 -15.29 2.51 4.03
C GLN A 310 -16.49 3.46 3.97
N SER A 311 -16.32 4.60 3.32
CA SER A 311 -17.34 5.62 3.08
C SER A 311 -17.98 5.49 1.69
N GLY A 312 -17.62 4.44 0.94
CA GLY A 312 -17.98 4.28 -0.46
C GLY A 312 -17.17 5.20 -1.39
N GLN A 313 -16.13 5.87 -0.89
CA GLN A 313 -15.25 6.65 -1.75
C GLN A 313 -14.34 5.71 -2.52
N GLU A 314 -14.42 5.81 -3.84
CA GLU A 314 -13.53 5.11 -4.74
C GLU A 314 -12.16 5.81 -4.75
N SER A 315 -11.11 5.04 -4.98
CA SER A 315 -9.73 5.50 -4.97
C SER A 315 -8.88 4.63 -5.87
N VAL A 316 -7.74 5.14 -6.30
CA VAL A 316 -6.78 4.41 -7.12
C VAL A 316 -5.38 4.45 -6.52
N GLU A 317 -4.61 3.40 -6.77
CA GLU A 317 -3.20 3.24 -6.39
C GLU A 317 -2.45 2.55 -7.53
N LEU A 318 -1.14 2.76 -7.63
CA LEU A 318 -0.29 1.96 -8.51
C LEU A 318 -0.40 0.47 -8.13
N ILE A 319 -0.50 -0.43 -9.11
CA ILE A 319 -0.50 -1.88 -8.78
C ILE A 319 0.84 -2.28 -8.16
N HIS A 320 1.95 -1.72 -8.67
CA HIS A 320 3.29 -1.97 -8.16
C HIS A 320 4.13 -0.70 -8.10
N GLU A 321 4.82 -0.49 -6.98
CA GLU A 321 5.79 0.61 -6.81
C GLU A 321 6.97 0.52 -7.77
N THR A 322 7.25 -0.66 -8.35
CA THR A 322 8.33 -0.84 -9.33
C THR A 322 8.18 0.04 -10.57
N LEU A 323 6.98 0.54 -10.87
CA LEU A 323 6.77 1.52 -11.94
C LEU A 323 7.52 2.83 -11.67
N ILE A 324 7.64 3.25 -10.41
CA ILE A 324 8.35 4.47 -9.99
C ILE A 324 9.82 4.39 -10.41
N ASP A 325 10.44 3.22 -10.23
CA ASP A 325 11.88 3.02 -10.44
C ASP A 325 12.26 2.54 -11.83
N ASN A 326 11.31 2.01 -12.61
CA ASN A 326 11.62 1.36 -13.88
C ASN A 326 10.98 2.04 -15.10
N TRP A 327 9.99 2.92 -14.93
CA TRP A 327 9.36 3.63 -16.05
C TRP A 327 10.06 4.98 -16.31
N PRO A 328 10.90 5.11 -17.36
CA PRO A 328 11.76 6.29 -17.52
C PRO A 328 10.99 7.59 -17.70
N ARG A 329 9.82 7.50 -18.37
CA ARG A 329 8.91 8.64 -18.56
C ARG A 329 8.34 9.14 -17.23
N LEU A 330 7.92 8.22 -16.36
CA LEU A 330 7.47 8.60 -15.02
C LEU A 330 8.61 9.21 -14.22
N GLN A 331 9.80 8.61 -14.23
CA GLN A 331 10.96 9.15 -13.54
C GLN A 331 11.28 10.59 -13.97
N ALA A 332 11.24 10.88 -15.27
CA ALA A 332 11.42 12.24 -15.78
C ALA A 332 10.37 13.19 -15.19
N TRP A 333 9.08 12.82 -15.23
CA TRP A 333 8.01 13.63 -14.64
C TRP A 333 8.20 13.83 -13.13
N LEU A 334 8.61 12.80 -12.40
CA LEU A 334 8.83 12.85 -10.96
C LEU A 334 9.96 13.82 -10.60
N GLN A 335 11.03 13.90 -11.41
CA GLN A 335 12.15 14.80 -11.15
C GLN A 335 11.85 16.26 -11.53
N GLU A 336 11.12 16.51 -12.62
CA GLU A 336 10.81 17.87 -13.11
C GLU A 336 10.09 18.74 -12.06
N ASP A 337 9.22 18.15 -11.25
CA ASP A 337 8.36 18.88 -10.29
C ASP A 337 8.67 18.55 -8.82
N ARG A 338 9.87 18.03 -8.50
CA ARG A 338 10.14 17.48 -7.16
C ARG A 338 9.95 18.49 -6.02
N GLU A 339 10.48 19.71 -6.14
CA GLU A 339 10.35 20.74 -5.09
C GLU A 339 8.88 21.13 -4.86
N PHE A 340 8.12 21.27 -5.94
CA PHE A 340 6.70 21.57 -5.89
C PHE A 340 5.92 20.45 -5.21
N ARG A 341 6.22 19.18 -5.55
CA ARG A 341 5.55 18.02 -4.96
C ARG A 341 5.87 17.87 -3.47
N LEU A 342 7.10 18.14 -3.06
CA LEU A 342 7.47 18.18 -1.64
C LEU A 342 6.68 19.25 -0.88
N TRP A 343 6.58 20.47 -1.42
CA TRP A 343 5.78 21.53 -0.83
C TRP A 343 4.28 21.15 -0.74
N ARG A 344 3.75 20.50 -1.79
CA ARG A 344 2.33 20.09 -1.85
C ARG A 344 1.98 19.04 -0.79
N GLU A 345 2.92 18.22 -0.33
CA GLU A 345 2.67 17.34 0.82
C GLU A 345 2.33 18.13 2.09
N GLY A 346 2.98 19.28 2.30
CA GLY A 346 2.63 20.21 3.38
C GLY A 346 1.22 20.80 3.22
N LEU A 347 0.85 21.19 1.99
CA LEU A 347 -0.50 21.66 1.69
C LEU A 347 -1.55 20.59 2.00
N ARG A 348 -1.31 19.34 1.60
CA ARG A 348 -2.21 18.21 1.88
C ARG A 348 -2.39 17.97 3.36
N ALA A 349 -1.31 18.06 4.15
CA ALA A 349 -1.41 17.98 5.60
C ALA A 349 -2.27 19.11 6.18
N GLY A 350 -2.12 20.34 5.68
CA GLY A 350 -2.95 21.49 6.06
C GLY A 350 -4.44 21.29 5.75
N VAL A 351 -4.76 20.84 4.54
CA VAL A 351 -6.15 20.51 4.12
C VAL A 351 -6.75 19.46 5.06
N LEU A 352 -6.04 18.38 5.35
CA LEU A 352 -6.53 17.32 6.23
C LEU A 352 -6.77 17.80 7.66
N MET A 353 -5.90 18.66 8.20
CA MET A 353 -6.12 19.27 9.51
C MET A 353 -7.38 20.15 9.51
N TRP A 354 -7.55 20.97 8.48
CA TRP A 354 -8.73 21.84 8.35
C TRP A 354 -10.02 21.04 8.24
N GLU A 355 -10.05 19.99 7.42
CA GLU A 355 -11.20 19.07 7.34
C GLU A 355 -11.47 18.36 8.67
N HIS A 356 -10.42 17.93 9.39
CA HIS A 356 -10.57 17.24 10.68
C HIS A 356 -11.15 18.14 11.77
N HIS A 357 -10.85 19.43 11.73
CA HIS A 357 -11.35 20.45 12.66
C HIS A 357 -12.64 21.11 12.17
N GLU A 358 -13.46 20.43 11.36
CA GLU A 358 -14.75 20.94 10.87
C GLU A 358 -14.62 22.30 10.16
N GLN A 359 -13.52 22.48 9.42
CA GLN A 359 -13.19 23.70 8.69
C GLN A 359 -12.90 24.93 9.57
N ASP A 360 -12.41 24.72 10.79
CA ASP A 360 -12.01 25.79 11.71
C ASP A 360 -10.94 26.73 11.12
N GLU A 361 -11.19 28.04 11.23
CA GLU A 361 -10.31 29.10 10.73
C GLU A 361 -8.88 29.07 11.31
N SER A 362 -8.70 28.51 12.50
CA SER A 362 -7.39 28.38 13.16
C SER A 362 -6.45 27.42 12.44
N ALA A 363 -6.98 26.50 11.63
CA ALA A 363 -6.19 25.57 10.81
C ALA A 363 -5.76 26.17 9.46
N LEU A 364 -6.31 27.32 9.05
CA LEU A 364 -5.99 27.97 7.79
C LEU A 364 -4.59 28.61 7.82
N TRP A 365 -3.88 28.53 6.69
CA TRP A 365 -2.58 29.19 6.52
C TRP A 365 -2.73 30.71 6.50
N ARG A 366 -1.74 31.43 7.05
CA ARG A 366 -1.74 32.90 7.17
C ARG A 366 -0.33 33.47 7.00
N GLY A 367 -0.23 34.76 6.70
CA GLY A 367 1.02 35.52 6.68
C GLY A 367 2.01 34.97 5.65
N ALA A 368 3.27 34.82 6.06
CA ALA A 368 4.34 34.38 5.16
C ALA A 368 4.05 33.02 4.51
N VAL A 369 3.43 32.09 5.24
CA VAL A 369 3.10 30.75 4.71
C VAL A 369 2.08 30.83 3.58
N LEU A 370 1.04 31.65 3.74
CA LEU A 370 0.03 31.86 2.70
C LEU A 370 0.59 32.66 1.52
N SER A 371 1.37 33.71 1.77
CA SER A 371 2.02 34.49 0.71
C SER A 371 2.93 33.63 -0.17
N ASP A 372 3.75 32.78 0.45
CA ASP A 372 4.63 31.87 -0.27
C ASP A 372 3.85 30.76 -1.00
N ALA A 373 2.74 30.29 -0.43
CA ALA A 373 1.82 29.39 -1.11
C ALA A 373 1.25 30.04 -2.38
N MET A 374 0.78 31.28 -2.30
CA MET A 374 0.19 32.00 -3.43
C MET A 374 1.19 32.25 -4.56
N LYS A 375 2.43 32.63 -4.23
CA LYS A 375 3.51 32.76 -5.23
C LYS A 375 3.78 31.46 -5.97
N ARG A 376 3.75 30.33 -5.26
CA ARG A 376 3.97 28.99 -5.85
C ARG A 376 2.81 28.55 -6.74
N MET A 377 1.60 29.07 -6.52
CA MET A 377 0.39 28.74 -7.29
C MET A 377 0.19 29.58 -8.54
N ASP A 378 1.03 30.59 -8.79
CA ASP A 378 0.93 31.41 -9.98
C ASP A 378 1.05 30.55 -11.26
N GLY A 379 0.00 30.54 -12.08
CA GLY A 379 -0.12 29.67 -13.26
C GLY A 379 -0.29 28.16 -13.00
N ARG A 380 -0.41 27.72 -11.74
CA ARG A 380 -0.53 26.29 -11.35
C ARG A 380 -1.79 25.97 -10.54
N TRP A 381 -2.73 26.90 -10.41
CA TRP A 381 -3.97 26.70 -9.66
C TRP A 381 -4.73 25.45 -10.11
N ASP A 382 -4.74 25.20 -11.41
CA ASP A 382 -5.41 24.06 -12.01
C ASP A 382 -4.76 22.72 -11.68
N ASP A 383 -3.52 22.67 -11.15
CA ASP A 383 -2.84 21.42 -10.74
C ASP A 383 -3.39 20.86 -9.41
N LEU A 384 -4.04 21.71 -8.61
CA LEU A 384 -4.62 21.38 -7.31
C LEU A 384 -5.92 20.56 -7.43
N SER A 385 -6.31 19.82 -6.40
CA SER A 385 -7.71 19.35 -6.26
C SER A 385 -8.61 20.47 -5.78
N SER A 386 -9.91 20.29 -5.96
CA SER A 386 -10.94 21.17 -5.42
C SER A 386 -10.77 21.42 -3.91
N GLN A 387 -10.39 20.40 -3.12
CA GLN A 387 -10.15 20.55 -1.68
C GLN A 387 -8.93 21.44 -1.38
N GLU A 388 -7.83 21.25 -2.11
CA GLU A 388 -6.62 22.07 -1.97
C GLU A 388 -6.91 23.53 -2.38
N GLN A 389 -7.70 23.74 -3.44
CA GLN A 389 -8.15 25.07 -3.89
C GLN A 389 -9.06 25.73 -2.84
N SER A 390 -10.04 25.00 -2.30
CA SER A 390 -10.95 25.51 -1.26
C SER A 390 -10.20 25.92 0.01
N PHE A 391 -9.23 25.13 0.45
CA PHE A 391 -8.40 25.48 1.61
C PHE A 391 -7.62 26.78 1.39
N LEU A 392 -6.95 26.92 0.24
CA LEU A 392 -6.18 28.12 -0.07
C LEU A 392 -7.08 29.35 -0.27
N ALA A 393 -8.25 29.19 -0.89
CA ALA A 393 -9.24 30.26 -1.02
C ALA A 393 -9.76 30.72 0.35
N ALA A 394 -10.12 29.79 1.24
CA ALA A 394 -10.55 30.11 2.59
C ALA A 394 -9.43 30.82 3.39
N SER A 395 -8.18 30.39 3.23
CA SER A 395 -7.02 31.08 3.81
C SER A 395 -6.87 32.51 3.32
N GLN A 396 -7.06 32.77 2.01
CA GLN A 396 -7.03 34.12 1.45
C GLN A 396 -8.18 34.98 1.97
N ASP A 397 -9.40 34.47 1.98
CA ASP A 397 -10.58 35.20 2.43
C ASP A 397 -10.42 35.65 3.89
N LEU A 398 -9.91 34.77 4.75
CA LEU A 398 -9.63 35.09 6.15
C LEU A 398 -8.55 36.17 6.31
N GLU A 399 -7.45 36.09 5.54
CA GLU A 399 -6.38 37.08 5.59
C GLU A 399 -6.87 38.46 5.11
N GLN A 400 -7.72 38.50 4.09
CA GLN A 400 -8.33 39.75 3.61
C GLN A 400 -9.29 40.35 4.65
N GLN A 401 -10.11 39.53 5.30
CA GLN A 401 -11.00 39.98 6.38
C GLN A 401 -10.21 40.55 7.56
N GLN A 402 -9.10 39.93 7.94
CA GLN A 402 -8.22 40.40 9.02
C GLN A 402 -7.44 41.66 8.66
N ALA A 403 -7.11 41.87 7.38
CA ALA A 403 -6.46 43.10 6.92
C ALA A 403 -7.43 44.29 6.79
N ALA A 404 -8.74 44.02 6.66
CA ALA A 404 -9.79 45.02 6.53
C ALA A 404 -10.41 45.46 7.88
N ALA A 405 -10.20 44.67 8.94
CA ALA A 405 -10.61 44.96 10.33
C ALA A 405 -9.52 45.73 11.09
#